data_AF-A0A843S5B3-F1
#
_entry.id   AF-A0A843S5B3-F1
#
_cell.length_a   1.000
_cell.length_b   1.000
_cell.length_c   1.000
_cell.angle_alpha   90.00
_cell.angle_beta   90.00
_cell.angle_gamma   90.00
#
_symmetry.space_group_name_H-M   'P 1'
#
loop_
_entity.id
_entity.type
_entity.pdbx_description
1 polymer ?
#
loop_
_entity_poly.entity_id
_entity_poly.type
_entity_poly.pdbx_seq_one_letter_code
_entity_poly.pdbx_strand_id
1 'polypeptide(L)'
;MLMMIGYLTTPTSSTGVSLSEFWAWVRYLAAISEDESLSLTNSFAELDAHQKTILSDDFGMGVPMLWLSEHLSLEQIVDGRYFMEWVAASVGAAQRRTAKRGPNKTPDFVARDTAGRWHVIECKGTQSGSEFSERQLGTKGPPPTGGIAQKCSIKFPAGHTGQRLVCGLNITVQGGTGSVLKIVDPEPDEAFEIGTNDLSDAKEAADRGVMSRALRMAGFEVTAETIASPFGRKPGSTREVSRKTKQMLDSRSERSKRELRDNAERQAVFGRQFQGRTVSLTLPRGVRVNERQVRRVIIKQGVNRDILEALEQRPIEEPAEVRNSSWAQLIGRSLIENDGLSARMHIGQAFRSELILEE
;
A
#
# COMPACT_ATOMS: atom_id res chain seq x y z
N MET A 1 -9.20 -5.77 -7.95
CA MET A 1 -9.48 -4.66 -7.00
C MET A 1 -9.20 -5.03 -5.55
N LEU A 2 -9.91 -5.99 -4.96
CA LEU A 2 -9.78 -6.31 -3.54
C LEU A 2 -8.34 -6.74 -3.10
N MET A 3 -7.51 -7.30 -4.01
CA MET A 3 -6.08 -7.57 -3.74
C MET A 3 -5.30 -6.29 -3.52
N MET A 4 -5.59 -5.28 -4.32
CA MET A 4 -4.99 -3.96 -4.18
C MET A 4 -5.41 -3.35 -2.84
N ILE A 5 -6.69 -3.44 -2.46
CA ILE A 5 -7.14 -2.95 -1.14
C ILE A 5 -6.35 -3.64 -0.02
N GLY A 6 -6.32 -4.98 0.01
CA GLY A 6 -5.59 -5.72 1.04
C GLY A 6 -4.10 -5.35 1.11
N TYR A 7 -3.45 -5.14 -0.03
CA TYR A 7 -2.06 -4.67 -0.09
C TYR A 7 -1.90 -3.25 0.48
N LEU A 8 -2.76 -2.31 0.07
CA LEU A 8 -2.69 -0.90 0.46
C LEU A 8 -3.08 -0.69 1.94
N THR A 9 -4.00 -1.48 2.49
CA THR A 9 -4.40 -1.43 3.90
C THR A 9 -3.46 -2.19 4.83
N THR A 10 -2.53 -2.99 4.30
CA THR A 10 -1.53 -3.68 5.12
C THR A 10 -0.61 -2.63 5.78
N PRO A 11 -0.56 -2.53 7.12
CA PRO A 11 0.26 -1.53 7.78
C PRO A 11 1.75 -1.76 7.53
N THR A 12 2.47 -0.69 7.20
CA THR A 12 3.92 -0.75 6.98
C THR A 12 4.67 -0.92 8.32
N SER A 13 4.31 -0.17 9.37
CA SER A 13 5.10 -0.11 10.62
C SER A 13 4.39 -0.60 11.89
N SER A 14 3.15 -1.09 11.81
CA SER A 14 2.38 -1.57 12.98
C SER A 14 2.43 -3.09 13.12
N THR A 15 2.64 -3.59 14.35
CA THR A 15 2.72 -5.02 14.69
C THR A 15 1.40 -5.57 15.25
N GLY A 16 1.12 -6.87 15.04
CA GLY A 16 0.10 -7.58 15.82
C GLY A 16 -1.35 -7.49 15.31
N VAL A 17 -1.58 -7.03 14.07
CA VAL A 17 -2.91 -7.04 13.46
C VAL A 17 -2.83 -7.56 12.02
N SER A 18 -2.96 -8.89 11.85
CA SER A 18 -2.94 -9.56 10.54
C SER A 18 -4.28 -9.52 9.79
N LEU A 19 -5.38 -9.14 10.45
CA LEU A 19 -6.70 -9.11 9.83
C LEU A 19 -6.82 -8.07 8.71
N SER A 20 -6.12 -6.95 8.80
CA SER A 20 -6.16 -5.86 7.82
C SER A 20 -5.80 -6.30 6.39
N GLU A 21 -4.99 -7.37 6.27
CA GLU A 21 -4.48 -7.92 5.02
C GLU A 21 -5.54 -8.78 4.30
N PHE A 22 -6.46 -9.34 5.09
CA PHE A 22 -7.55 -10.20 4.60
C PHE A 22 -8.92 -9.52 4.68
N TRP A 23 -9.01 -8.39 5.37
CA TRP A 23 -10.25 -7.70 5.69
C TRP A 23 -11.09 -7.37 4.46
N ALA A 24 -10.45 -6.85 3.41
CA ALA A 24 -11.13 -6.51 2.17
C ALA A 24 -11.87 -7.72 1.57
N TRP A 25 -11.31 -8.92 1.73
CA TRP A 25 -11.90 -10.16 1.23
C TRP A 25 -13.07 -10.63 2.07
N VAL A 26 -12.86 -10.70 3.38
CA VAL A 26 -13.88 -11.13 4.33
C VAL A 26 -15.10 -10.20 4.26
N ARG A 27 -14.86 -8.90 4.11
CA ARG A 27 -15.90 -7.89 4.21
C ARG A 27 -16.57 -7.55 2.88
N TYR A 28 -15.82 -7.42 1.78
CA TYR A 28 -16.36 -6.78 0.57
C TYR A 28 -16.68 -7.71 -0.58
N LEU A 29 -16.31 -8.99 -0.52
CA LEU A 29 -16.65 -9.93 -1.59
C LEU A 29 -18.17 -10.01 -1.82
N ALA A 30 -18.93 -9.95 -0.72
CA ALA A 30 -20.39 -9.95 -0.73
C ALA A 30 -21.02 -8.57 -0.96
N ALA A 31 -20.21 -7.51 -1.08
CA ALA A 31 -20.66 -6.13 -1.27
C ALA A 31 -20.87 -5.78 -2.73
N ILE A 32 -20.12 -6.40 -3.63
CA ILE A 32 -20.17 -6.16 -5.07
C ILE A 32 -21.40 -6.88 -5.64
N SER A 33 -22.21 -6.17 -6.44
CA SER A 33 -23.37 -6.74 -7.11
C SER A 33 -22.97 -7.61 -8.32
N GLU A 34 -23.96 -8.21 -8.96
CA GLU A 34 -23.78 -8.95 -10.22
C GLU A 34 -23.96 -8.07 -11.47
N ASP A 35 -24.10 -6.75 -11.30
CA ASP A 35 -24.23 -5.82 -12.42
C ASP A 35 -22.94 -5.78 -13.25
N GLU A 36 -23.06 -5.49 -14.55
CA GLU A 36 -21.89 -5.39 -15.45
C GLU A 36 -20.94 -4.27 -15.03
N SER A 37 -21.48 -3.15 -14.56
CA SER A 37 -20.71 -2.08 -13.94
C SER A 37 -20.50 -2.36 -12.46
N LEU A 38 -19.34 -1.97 -11.92
CA LEU A 38 -19.12 -1.97 -10.47
C LEU A 38 -20.27 -1.25 -9.76
N SER A 39 -21.04 -1.96 -8.94
CA SER A 39 -22.06 -1.39 -8.08
C SER A 39 -22.15 -2.20 -6.78
N LEU A 40 -22.72 -1.59 -5.74
CA LEU A 40 -22.92 -2.24 -4.45
C LEU A 40 -24.27 -2.95 -4.41
N THR A 41 -24.32 -4.10 -3.75
CA THR A 41 -25.61 -4.73 -3.40
C THR A 41 -26.42 -3.79 -2.51
N ASN A 42 -27.75 -3.88 -2.60
CA ASN A 42 -28.66 -3.11 -1.73
C ASN A 42 -28.34 -3.33 -0.23
N SER A 43 -27.97 -4.56 0.16
CA SER A 43 -27.63 -4.85 1.57
C SER A 43 -26.43 -4.05 2.09
N PHE A 44 -25.45 -3.75 1.24
CA PHE A 44 -24.28 -2.96 1.64
C PHE A 44 -24.53 -1.46 1.50
N ALA A 45 -25.40 -1.07 0.58
CA ALA A 45 -25.86 0.31 0.43
C ALA A 45 -26.70 0.78 1.63
N GLU A 46 -27.30 -0.12 2.42
CA GLU A 46 -28.13 0.22 3.60
C GLU A 46 -27.39 0.10 4.94
N LEU A 47 -26.07 -0.16 4.93
CA LEU A 47 -25.27 -0.17 6.17
C LEU A 47 -25.32 1.19 6.90
N ASP A 48 -24.94 1.24 8.17
CA ASP A 48 -24.83 2.52 8.85
C ASP A 48 -23.76 3.42 8.20
N ALA A 49 -23.88 4.73 8.40
CA ALA A 49 -23.04 5.73 7.75
C ALA A 49 -21.52 5.53 7.99
N HIS A 50 -21.12 5.00 9.15
CA HIS A 50 -19.70 4.79 9.46
C HIS A 50 -19.15 3.63 8.64
N GLN A 51 -19.90 2.53 8.54
CA GLN A 51 -19.50 1.38 7.73
C GLN A 51 -19.47 1.71 6.24
N LYS A 52 -20.42 2.52 5.74
CA LYS A 52 -20.40 3.01 4.36
C LYS A 52 -19.17 3.88 4.08
N THR A 53 -18.78 4.72 5.03
CA THR A 53 -17.60 5.58 4.88
C THR A 53 -16.34 4.73 4.71
N ILE A 54 -16.12 3.75 5.59
CA ILE A 54 -14.95 2.85 5.50
C ILE A 54 -14.92 2.09 4.17
N LEU A 55 -16.07 1.54 3.74
CA LEU A 55 -16.16 0.85 2.44
C LEU A 55 -15.81 1.80 1.29
N SER A 56 -16.37 3.01 1.32
CA SER A 56 -16.15 4.00 0.26
C SER A 56 -14.69 4.42 0.20
N ASP A 57 -14.03 4.63 1.35
CA ASP A 57 -12.61 4.98 1.41
C ASP A 57 -11.75 3.83 0.85
N ASP A 58 -12.01 2.58 1.26
CA ASP A 58 -11.26 1.40 0.80
C ASP A 58 -11.40 1.17 -0.72
N PHE A 59 -12.61 1.24 -1.26
CA PHE A 59 -12.86 1.15 -2.71
C PHE A 59 -12.28 2.37 -3.43
N GLY A 60 -12.43 3.54 -2.81
CA GLY A 60 -11.96 4.84 -3.27
C GLY A 60 -10.45 4.93 -3.43
N MET A 61 -9.69 4.07 -2.75
CA MET A 61 -8.26 3.86 -3.04
C MET A 61 -7.99 2.62 -3.89
N GLY A 62 -8.71 1.51 -3.67
CA GLY A 62 -8.46 0.24 -4.35
C GLY A 62 -8.69 0.28 -5.86
N VAL A 63 -9.76 0.94 -6.31
CA VAL A 63 -10.09 1.05 -7.74
C VAL A 63 -9.11 1.96 -8.48
N PRO A 64 -8.87 3.23 -8.05
CA PRO A 64 -7.92 4.06 -8.76
C PRO A 64 -6.50 3.49 -8.74
N MET A 65 -6.04 2.93 -7.62
CA MET A 65 -4.67 2.40 -7.56
C MET A 65 -4.48 1.20 -8.46
N LEU A 66 -5.49 0.33 -8.60
CA LEU A 66 -5.46 -0.74 -9.61
C LEU A 66 -5.33 -0.17 -11.02
N TRP A 67 -6.19 0.79 -11.37
CA TRP A 67 -6.16 1.44 -12.69
C TRP A 67 -4.81 2.12 -12.94
N LEU A 68 -4.27 2.85 -11.97
CA LEU A 68 -2.99 3.55 -12.09
C LEU A 68 -1.80 2.58 -12.21
N SER A 69 -1.81 1.45 -11.50
CA SER A 69 -0.77 0.42 -11.65
C SER A 69 -0.70 -0.13 -13.08
N GLU A 70 -1.85 -0.28 -13.74
CA GLU A 70 -1.94 -0.74 -15.13
C GLU A 70 -1.42 0.32 -16.12
N HIS A 71 -1.68 1.60 -15.87
CA HIS A 71 -1.43 2.69 -16.81
C HIS A 71 -0.10 3.44 -16.60
N LEU A 72 0.42 3.49 -15.36
CA LEU A 72 1.64 4.24 -15.03
C LEU A 72 2.86 3.36 -14.78
N SER A 73 2.75 2.04 -14.94
CA SER A 73 3.85 1.09 -14.67
C SER A 73 4.48 1.32 -13.29
N LEU A 74 3.63 1.41 -12.26
CA LEU A 74 4.07 1.64 -10.88
C LEU A 74 4.88 0.43 -10.38
N GLU A 75 6.04 0.70 -9.79
CA GLU A 75 6.94 -0.29 -9.19
C GLU A 75 6.79 -0.27 -7.67
N GLN A 76 7.06 0.88 -7.04
CA GLN A 76 6.86 1.09 -5.61
C GLN A 76 5.60 1.91 -5.37
N ILE A 77 4.69 1.43 -4.52
CA ILE A 77 3.53 2.19 -4.03
C ILE A 77 3.63 2.20 -2.52
N VAL A 78 3.78 3.36 -1.88
CA VAL A 78 4.00 3.49 -0.44
C VAL A 78 3.03 4.48 0.21
N ASP A 79 2.62 4.17 1.44
CA ASP A 79 1.82 5.08 2.28
C ASP A 79 2.55 6.43 2.41
N GLY A 80 1.85 7.51 2.06
CA GLY A 80 2.47 8.83 2.00
C GLY A 80 2.93 9.32 3.37
N ARG A 81 2.26 8.91 4.45
CA ARG A 81 2.69 9.25 5.81
C ARG A 81 3.98 8.56 6.18
N TYR A 82 4.09 7.25 5.98
CA TYR A 82 5.32 6.49 6.21
C TYR A 82 6.48 7.07 5.40
N PHE A 83 6.26 7.34 4.11
CA PHE A 83 7.27 7.92 3.24
C PHE A 83 7.78 9.27 3.76
N MET A 84 6.87 10.16 4.16
CA MET A 84 7.22 11.48 4.69
C MET A 84 7.93 11.41 6.04
N GLU A 85 7.48 10.54 6.95
CA GLU A 85 8.14 10.32 8.24
C GLU A 85 9.58 9.83 8.05
N TRP A 86 9.83 8.98 7.03
CA TRP A 86 11.15 8.45 6.71
C TRP A 86 12.05 9.51 6.07
N VAL A 87 11.60 10.14 4.98
CA VAL A 87 12.40 11.14 4.26
C VAL A 87 12.72 12.34 5.15
N ALA A 88 11.75 12.86 5.91
CA ALA A 88 11.99 13.99 6.81
C ALA A 88 13.03 13.67 7.91
N ALA A 89 13.02 12.43 8.42
CA ALA A 89 14.01 11.99 9.40
C ALA A 89 15.42 11.90 8.78
N SER A 90 15.53 11.36 7.56
CA SER A 90 16.81 11.18 6.86
C SER A 90 17.48 12.50 6.46
N VAL A 91 16.70 13.50 6.06
CA VAL A 91 17.23 14.82 5.64
C VAL A 91 17.42 15.81 6.80
N GLY A 92 17.19 15.38 8.05
CA GLY A 92 17.32 16.25 9.23
C GLY A 92 16.30 17.39 9.29
N ALA A 93 15.24 17.33 8.47
CA ALA A 93 14.15 18.30 8.46
C ALA A 93 13.24 18.08 9.67
N ALA A 94 13.67 18.55 10.83
CA ALA A 94 12.88 18.50 12.07
C ALA A 94 11.58 19.33 12.00
N GLN A 95 11.37 20.12 10.94
CA GLN A 95 10.26 21.06 10.82
C GLN A 95 9.56 20.95 9.46
N ARG A 96 8.50 20.16 9.42
CA ARG A 96 7.17 20.58 8.96
C ARG A 96 6.19 19.59 9.56
N ARG A 97 5.47 20.01 10.62
CA ARG A 97 4.42 19.18 11.24
C ARG A 97 3.43 18.80 10.15
N THR A 98 3.40 17.53 9.77
CA THR A 98 2.33 16.95 8.94
C THR A 98 1.01 17.29 9.60
N ALA A 99 0.19 18.10 8.95
CA ALA A 99 -1.07 18.54 9.51
C ALA A 99 -2.11 17.43 9.31
N LYS A 100 -3.03 17.27 10.27
CA LYS A 100 -4.18 16.35 10.08
C LYS A 100 -5.14 16.84 8.99
N ARG A 101 -5.08 18.13 8.61
CA ARG A 101 -5.96 18.81 7.65
C ARG A 101 -5.18 19.88 6.88
N GLY A 102 -5.64 20.20 5.67
CA GLY A 102 -5.12 21.30 4.85
C GLY A 102 -3.91 20.95 3.97
N PRO A 103 -3.25 21.96 3.37
CA PRO A 103 -2.20 21.77 2.35
C PRO A 103 -0.96 20.98 2.81
N ASN A 104 -0.74 20.93 4.13
CA ASN A 104 0.35 20.18 4.76
C ASN A 104 -0.05 18.77 5.19
N LYS A 105 -1.22 18.27 4.76
CA LYS A 105 -1.63 16.87 4.96
C LYS A 105 -0.77 15.99 4.06
N THR A 106 -0.34 14.84 4.60
CA THR A 106 0.36 13.82 3.81
C THR A 106 -0.60 13.27 2.74
N PRO A 107 -0.08 13.00 1.54
CA PRO A 107 -0.89 12.36 0.51
C PRO A 107 -1.21 10.93 0.96
N ASP A 108 -2.26 10.34 0.40
CA ASP A 108 -2.58 8.94 0.68
C ASP A 108 -1.44 8.01 0.22
N PHE A 109 -0.91 8.21 -1.00
CA PHE A 109 0.22 7.42 -1.52
C PHE A 109 1.28 8.27 -2.23
N VAL A 110 2.50 7.78 -2.14
CA VAL A 110 3.63 8.15 -3.01
C VAL A 110 4.00 6.90 -3.79
N ALA A 111 4.14 7.03 -5.11
CA ALA A 111 4.51 5.91 -5.97
C ALA A 111 5.67 6.26 -6.88
N ARG A 112 6.44 5.27 -7.30
CA ARG A 112 7.52 5.42 -8.28
C ARG A 112 7.29 4.46 -9.44
N ASP A 113 7.40 4.97 -10.65
CA ASP A 113 7.28 4.16 -11.87
C ASP A 113 8.62 3.52 -12.28
N THR A 114 8.57 2.59 -13.23
CA THR A 114 9.76 1.92 -13.78
C THR A 114 10.73 2.85 -14.51
N ALA A 115 10.31 4.07 -14.85
CA ALA A 115 11.20 5.11 -15.40
C ALA A 115 11.87 5.93 -14.28
N GLY A 116 11.59 5.63 -13.02
CA GLY A 116 12.14 6.31 -11.85
C GLY A 116 11.47 7.64 -11.53
N ARG A 117 10.30 7.94 -12.11
CA ARG A 117 9.52 9.14 -11.81
C ARG A 117 8.58 8.90 -10.63
N TRP A 118 8.44 9.92 -9.81
CA TRP A 118 7.65 9.89 -8.59
C TRP A 118 6.30 10.54 -8.76
N HIS A 119 5.25 9.80 -8.44
CA HIS A 119 3.86 10.19 -8.50
C HIS A 119 3.32 10.41 -7.09
N VAL A 120 2.53 11.47 -6.91
CA VAL A 120 1.83 11.76 -5.65
C VAL A 120 0.36 11.54 -5.89
N ILE A 121 -0.29 10.69 -5.09
CA ILE A 121 -1.64 10.21 -5.37
C ILE A 121 -2.50 10.39 -4.12
N GLU A 122 -3.61 11.12 -4.28
CA GLU A 122 -4.67 11.26 -3.29
C GLU A 122 -5.92 10.53 -3.79
N CYS A 123 -6.55 9.73 -2.93
CA CYS A 123 -7.72 8.93 -3.26
C CYS A 123 -8.94 9.38 -2.45
N LYS A 124 -10.11 9.35 -3.08
CA LYS A 124 -11.40 9.70 -2.47
C LYS A 124 -12.45 8.74 -2.98
N GLY A 125 -13.25 8.19 -2.09
CA GLY A 125 -14.41 7.40 -2.48
C GLY A 125 -15.69 7.90 -1.83
N THR A 126 -16.82 7.70 -2.51
CA THR A 126 -18.14 8.06 -1.98
C THR A 126 -19.24 7.21 -2.60
N GLN A 127 -20.35 7.12 -1.88
CA GLN A 127 -21.64 6.59 -2.36
C GLN A 127 -22.69 7.70 -2.50
N SER A 128 -22.30 8.97 -2.28
CA SER A 128 -23.22 10.13 -2.20
C SER A 128 -23.41 10.86 -3.53
N GLY A 129 -23.03 10.22 -4.66
CA GLY A 129 -23.23 10.76 -6.00
C GLY A 129 -22.08 11.60 -6.53
N SER A 130 -22.17 11.90 -7.83
CA SER A 130 -21.13 12.60 -8.59
C SER A 130 -20.84 14.00 -8.06
N GLU A 131 -21.86 14.78 -7.72
CA GLU A 131 -21.68 16.14 -7.16
C GLU A 131 -20.89 16.15 -5.85
N PHE A 132 -21.08 15.13 -5.00
CA PHE A 132 -20.29 15.01 -3.78
C PHE A 132 -18.85 14.59 -4.08
N SER A 133 -18.66 13.65 -5.01
CA SER A 133 -17.33 13.25 -5.48
C SER A 133 -16.55 14.44 -6.06
N GLU A 134 -17.19 15.28 -6.87
CA GLU A 134 -16.56 16.50 -7.43
C GLU A 134 -16.18 17.51 -6.35
N ARG A 135 -17.02 17.68 -5.32
CA ARG A 135 -16.66 18.50 -4.15
C ARG A 135 -15.47 17.93 -3.37
N GLN A 136 -15.37 16.61 -3.25
CA GLN A 136 -14.23 15.95 -2.59
C GLN A 136 -12.94 16.09 -3.40
N LEU A 137 -13.01 16.02 -4.73
CA LEU A 137 -11.88 16.35 -5.59
C LEU A 137 -11.44 17.79 -5.32
N GLY A 138 -12.38 18.72 -5.27
CA GLY A 138 -12.14 20.12 -4.97
C GLY A 138 -11.76 20.95 -6.19
N THR A 139 -11.43 22.21 -5.96
CA THR A 139 -11.13 23.20 -7.01
C THR A 139 -9.74 23.80 -6.83
N LYS A 140 -9.14 24.25 -7.95
CA LYS A 140 -7.82 24.91 -7.99
C LYS A 140 -7.82 26.35 -7.46
N GLY A 141 -8.97 27.03 -7.42
CA GLY A 141 -9.05 28.47 -7.13
C GLY A 141 -8.42 28.85 -5.79
N PRO A 142 -8.04 30.13 -5.55
CA PRO A 142 -7.43 30.52 -4.28
C PRO A 142 -8.47 30.67 -3.16
N PRO A 143 -8.37 29.93 -2.02
CA PRO A 143 -7.42 28.85 -1.73
C PRO A 143 -7.91 27.49 -2.29
N PRO A 144 -6.99 26.60 -2.72
CA PRO A 144 -7.38 25.31 -3.26
C PRO A 144 -8.16 24.50 -2.22
N THR A 145 -9.09 23.66 -2.67
CA THR A 145 -9.98 22.87 -1.80
C THR A 145 -9.89 21.36 -2.08
N GLY A 146 -10.50 20.55 -1.22
CA GLY A 146 -10.64 19.11 -1.43
C GLY A 146 -9.32 18.34 -1.50
N GLY A 147 -9.29 17.31 -2.36
CA GLY A 147 -8.10 16.52 -2.67
C GLY A 147 -7.04 17.31 -3.45
N ILE A 148 -7.45 18.31 -4.26
CA ILE A 148 -6.52 19.21 -4.97
C ILE A 148 -5.60 19.92 -3.98
N ALA A 149 -6.13 20.40 -2.86
CA ALA A 149 -5.33 21.03 -1.81
C ALA A 149 -4.36 20.05 -1.11
N GLN A 150 -4.70 18.76 -1.03
CA GLN A 150 -3.98 17.76 -0.22
C GLN A 150 -2.79 17.13 -0.97
N LYS A 151 -2.81 17.12 -2.31
CA LYS A 151 -1.73 16.55 -3.13
C LYS A 151 -0.46 17.43 -3.22
N CYS A 152 -0.53 18.68 -2.74
CA CYS A 152 0.55 19.68 -2.87
C CYS A 152 1.65 19.52 -1.82
N SER A 153 1.69 18.40 -1.11
CA SER A 153 2.61 18.20 0.00
C SER A 153 4.02 17.82 -0.44
N ILE A 154 4.28 17.31 -1.66
CA ILE A 154 5.61 16.81 -2.10
C ILE A 154 5.95 17.22 -3.54
N LYS A 155 7.21 17.65 -3.76
CA LYS A 155 7.80 17.93 -5.07
C LYS A 155 9.17 17.27 -5.19
N PHE A 156 9.37 16.59 -6.31
CA PHE A 156 10.65 15.97 -6.66
C PHE A 156 11.42 16.87 -7.63
N PRO A 157 12.73 16.67 -7.82
CA PRO A 157 13.51 17.40 -8.80
C PRO A 157 12.99 17.19 -10.23
N ALA A 158 13.36 18.11 -11.13
CA ALA A 158 13.10 17.94 -12.56
C ALA A 158 13.73 16.63 -13.07
N GLY A 159 13.06 15.95 -14.00
CA GLY A 159 13.46 14.62 -14.48
C GLY A 159 13.05 13.45 -13.58
N HIS A 160 12.70 13.70 -12.32
CA HIS A 160 12.22 12.69 -11.36
C HIS A 160 10.75 12.88 -10.98
N THR A 161 10.10 13.92 -11.50
CA THR A 161 8.69 14.22 -11.22
C THR A 161 7.76 13.47 -12.18
N GLY A 162 6.83 12.71 -11.62
CA GLY A 162 5.69 12.11 -12.29
C GLY A 162 4.41 12.95 -12.13
N GLN A 163 3.26 12.28 -12.18
CA GLN A 163 1.94 12.88 -12.10
C GLN A 163 1.54 13.20 -10.64
N ARG A 164 0.67 14.19 -10.44
CA ARG A 164 0.12 14.55 -9.11
C ARG A 164 -1.39 14.41 -9.12
N LEU A 165 -1.83 13.19 -8.88
CA LEU A 165 -3.18 12.74 -9.17
C LEU A 165 -4.09 12.87 -7.96
N VAL A 166 -5.31 13.36 -8.21
CA VAL A 166 -6.43 13.21 -7.29
C VAL A 166 -7.44 12.30 -7.97
N CYS A 167 -7.77 11.20 -7.30
CA CYS A 167 -8.68 10.19 -7.80
C CYS A 167 -9.96 10.20 -6.97
N GLY A 168 -11.11 10.31 -7.64
CA GLY A 168 -12.44 10.30 -7.06
C GLY A 168 -13.25 9.14 -7.62
N LEU A 169 -13.65 8.22 -6.76
CA LEU A 169 -14.57 7.13 -7.09
C LEU A 169 -15.96 7.46 -6.54
N ASN A 170 -16.94 7.55 -7.42
CA ASN A 170 -18.36 7.53 -7.06
C ASN A 170 -18.91 6.13 -7.29
N ILE A 171 -19.29 5.44 -6.22
CA ILE A 171 -19.79 4.07 -6.24
C ILE A 171 -21.32 4.10 -6.28
N THR A 172 -21.90 3.43 -7.26
CA THR A 172 -23.37 3.29 -7.38
C THR A 172 -23.89 2.06 -6.67
N VAL A 173 -25.21 2.03 -6.45
CA VAL A 173 -25.95 0.87 -5.93
C VAL A 173 -26.53 0.09 -7.10
N GLN A 174 -26.81 -1.19 -6.87
CA GLN A 174 -27.39 -2.12 -7.83
C GLN A 174 -28.59 -1.52 -8.58
N GLY A 175 -28.58 -1.63 -9.90
CA GLY A 175 -29.60 -1.03 -10.78
C GLY A 175 -29.44 0.48 -11.02
N GLY A 176 -28.35 1.10 -10.55
CA GLY A 176 -27.99 2.49 -10.80
C GLY A 176 -27.32 2.72 -12.16
N THR A 177 -26.82 3.95 -12.38
CA THR A 177 -26.23 4.38 -13.66
C THR A 177 -24.76 3.96 -13.86
N GLY A 178 -24.23 3.10 -13.00
CA GLY A 178 -22.84 2.67 -12.99
C GLY A 178 -21.88 3.60 -12.24
N SER A 179 -20.87 3.01 -11.61
CA SER A 179 -19.84 3.74 -10.87
C SER A 179 -18.90 4.51 -11.78
N VAL A 180 -18.41 5.66 -11.31
CA VAL A 180 -17.55 6.56 -12.08
C VAL A 180 -16.24 6.79 -11.34
N LEU A 181 -15.12 6.54 -12.02
CA LEU A 181 -13.78 6.94 -11.59
C LEU A 181 -13.38 8.21 -12.34
N LYS A 182 -13.07 9.28 -11.61
CA LYS A 182 -12.53 10.54 -12.14
C LYS A 182 -11.12 10.75 -11.62
N ILE A 183 -10.17 10.95 -12.52
CA ILE A 183 -8.77 11.23 -12.19
C ILE A 183 -8.43 12.59 -12.76
N VAL A 184 -7.85 13.45 -11.93
CA VAL A 184 -7.35 14.77 -12.35
C VAL A 184 -5.88 14.90 -11.99
N ASP A 185 -5.10 15.55 -12.86
CA ASP A 185 -3.71 15.96 -12.61
C ASP A 185 -3.60 17.49 -12.51
N PRO A 186 -3.90 18.11 -11.35
CA PRO A 186 -3.79 19.55 -11.23
C PRO A 186 -2.31 20.01 -11.28
N GLU A 187 -2.05 21.24 -11.72
CA GLU A 187 -0.71 21.82 -11.64
C GLU A 187 -0.32 22.12 -10.18
N PRO A 188 0.98 22.03 -9.81
CA PRO A 188 1.44 22.24 -8.44
C PRO A 188 1.64 23.72 -8.09
N ASP A 189 1.25 24.11 -6.88
CA ASP A 189 1.72 25.31 -6.18
C ASP A 189 2.45 24.90 -4.87
N GLU A 190 3.30 25.78 -4.32
CA GLU A 190 4.20 25.62 -3.14
C GLU A 190 4.20 24.25 -2.40
N ALA A 191 5.33 23.52 -2.42
CA ALA A 191 5.44 22.15 -1.90
C ALA A 191 6.64 21.92 -0.95
N PHE A 192 6.68 20.75 -0.30
CA PHE A 192 7.93 20.22 0.29
C PHE A 192 8.81 19.69 -0.85
N GLU A 193 9.99 20.27 -1.03
CA GLU A 193 10.91 19.84 -2.08
C GLU A 193 11.86 18.76 -1.55
N ILE A 194 11.89 17.63 -2.25
CA ILE A 194 12.91 16.60 -2.13
C ILE A 194 14.05 17.03 -3.06
N GLY A 195 15.24 17.26 -2.50
CA GLY A 195 16.41 17.62 -3.28
C GLY A 195 16.98 16.41 -4.04
N THR A 196 17.82 16.66 -5.04
CA THR A 196 18.50 15.58 -5.79
C THR A 196 19.32 14.67 -4.88
N ASN A 197 19.91 15.22 -3.82
CA ASN A 197 20.69 14.45 -2.84
C ASN A 197 19.82 13.49 -2.02
N ASP A 198 18.53 13.81 -1.87
CA ASP A 198 17.57 13.09 -1.03
C ASP A 198 16.80 12.02 -1.83
N LEU A 199 17.03 11.90 -3.14
CA LEU A 199 16.36 10.89 -3.99
C LEU A 199 16.72 9.45 -3.60
N SER A 200 17.96 9.25 -3.14
CA SER A 200 18.43 7.96 -2.66
C SER A 200 17.68 7.53 -1.39
N ASP A 201 17.44 8.50 -0.50
CA ASP A 201 16.64 8.37 0.71
C ASP A 201 15.16 8.11 0.38
N ALA A 202 14.57 8.87 -0.54
CA ALA A 202 13.22 8.62 -1.03
C ALA A 202 13.06 7.19 -1.57
N LYS A 203 14.01 6.73 -2.41
CA LYS A 203 13.96 5.37 -2.96
C LYS A 203 14.02 4.32 -1.86
N GLU A 204 14.93 4.49 -0.89
CA GLU A 204 15.06 3.56 0.22
C GLU A 204 13.78 3.45 1.06
N ALA A 205 13.14 4.59 1.38
CA ALA A 205 11.85 4.60 2.06
C ALA A 205 10.82 3.76 1.28
N ALA A 206 10.75 3.93 -0.04
CA ALA A 206 9.82 3.20 -0.87
C ALA A 206 10.13 1.68 -0.91
N ASP A 207 11.40 1.29 -1.08
CA ASP A 207 11.81 -0.12 -1.10
C ASP A 207 11.48 -0.82 0.21
N ARG A 208 11.78 -0.18 1.36
CA ARG A 208 11.43 -0.69 2.69
C ARG A 208 9.92 -0.79 2.88
N GLY A 209 9.18 0.24 2.47
CA GLY A 209 7.73 0.29 2.61
C GLY A 209 7.01 -0.79 1.79
N VAL A 210 7.53 -1.11 0.61
CA VAL A 210 7.02 -2.21 -0.23
C VAL A 210 7.40 -3.55 0.38
N MET A 211 8.68 -3.74 0.74
CA MET A 211 9.17 -5.02 1.22
C MET A 211 8.57 -5.40 2.57
N SER A 212 8.41 -4.43 3.48
CA SER A 212 7.74 -4.66 4.75
C SER A 212 6.31 -5.17 4.57
N ARG A 213 5.51 -4.56 3.69
CA ARG A 213 4.16 -5.04 3.38
C ARG A 213 4.15 -6.45 2.80
N ALA A 214 5.01 -6.71 1.82
CA ALA A 214 5.14 -8.04 1.21
C ALA A 214 5.54 -9.13 2.24
N LEU A 215 6.51 -8.84 3.11
CA LEU A 215 6.91 -9.71 4.21
C LEU A 215 5.74 -9.97 5.15
N ARG A 216 5.03 -8.92 5.57
CA ARG A 216 3.88 -9.03 6.48
C ARG A 216 2.76 -9.89 5.89
N MET A 217 2.42 -9.66 4.63
CA MET A 217 1.44 -10.46 3.90
C MET A 217 1.90 -11.93 3.76
N ALA A 218 3.19 -12.20 3.59
CA ALA A 218 3.72 -13.56 3.60
C ALA A 218 3.85 -14.16 5.04
N GLY A 219 3.49 -13.38 6.06
CA GLY A 219 3.45 -13.74 7.48
C GLY A 219 4.67 -13.27 8.28
N PHE A 220 5.72 -12.72 7.67
CA PHE A 220 7.00 -12.38 8.32
C PHE A 220 6.88 -11.05 9.06
N GLU A 221 6.04 -11.00 10.10
CA GLU A 221 5.70 -9.78 10.82
C GLU A 221 6.90 -9.14 11.53
N VAL A 222 7.78 -9.96 12.11
CA VAL A 222 8.95 -9.46 12.85
C VAL A 222 9.98 -8.88 11.89
N THR A 223 10.22 -9.58 10.78
CA THR A 223 11.11 -9.14 9.72
C THR A 223 10.54 -7.90 9.03
N ALA A 224 9.23 -7.87 8.77
CA ALA A 224 8.53 -6.71 8.22
C ALA A 224 8.69 -5.45 9.10
N GLU A 225 8.55 -5.59 10.42
CA GLU A 225 8.79 -4.50 11.38
C GLU A 225 10.24 -4.00 11.30
N THR A 226 11.19 -4.93 11.26
CA THR A 226 12.63 -4.61 11.20
C THR A 226 12.96 -3.83 9.92
N ILE A 227 12.41 -4.24 8.78
CA ILE A 227 12.59 -3.57 7.49
C ILE A 227 11.96 -2.17 7.48
N ALA A 228 10.73 -2.05 7.97
CA ALA A 228 10.02 -0.77 7.98
C ALA A 228 10.64 0.26 8.93
N SER A 229 11.21 -0.20 10.06
CA SER A 229 11.57 0.66 11.19
C SER A 229 13.01 0.47 11.67
N PRO A 230 14.03 0.80 10.86
CA PRO A 230 15.41 0.90 11.34
C PRO A 230 15.59 2.24 12.05
N PHE A 231 14.74 2.59 13.03
CA PHE A 231 14.83 3.91 13.70
C PHE A 231 16.19 4.07 14.40
N GLY A 232 17.19 4.48 13.64
CA GLY A 232 18.46 5.06 14.06
C GLY A 232 18.27 6.57 14.21
N ARG A 233 18.89 7.12 15.26
CA ARG A 233 18.92 8.53 15.69
C ARG A 233 17.81 9.44 15.14
N LYS A 234 16.85 9.78 16.00
CA LYS A 234 16.04 11.00 15.83
C LYS A 234 16.98 12.23 15.79
N PRO A 235 16.75 13.23 14.93
CA PRO A 235 17.47 14.49 14.98
C PRO A 235 17.45 15.06 16.42
N GLY A 236 18.62 15.30 17.00
CA GLY A 236 18.78 15.77 18.39
C GLY A 236 18.95 14.69 19.48
N SER A 237 19.07 13.40 19.14
CA SER A 237 19.27 12.35 20.16
C SER A 237 20.63 12.43 20.86
N THR A 238 20.65 12.36 22.19
CA THR A 238 21.88 12.29 23.00
C THR A 238 22.60 10.94 22.87
N ARG A 239 23.86 10.84 23.34
CA ARG A 239 24.67 9.59 23.33
C ARG A 239 23.96 8.42 24.02
N GLU A 240 23.22 8.68 25.09
CA GLU A 240 22.52 7.65 25.86
C GLU A 240 21.28 7.09 25.15
N VAL A 241 20.53 7.97 24.46
CA VAL A 241 19.43 7.58 23.57
C VAL A 241 19.97 6.72 22.42
N SER A 242 21.14 7.07 21.87
CA SER A 242 21.80 6.29 20.81
C SER A 242 22.14 4.86 21.25
N ARG A 243 22.54 4.64 22.52
CA ARG A 243 22.87 3.30 23.04
C ARG A 243 21.63 2.43 23.24
N LYS A 244 20.56 2.98 23.82
CA LYS A 244 19.27 2.26 23.98
C LYS A 244 18.64 1.92 22.63
N THR A 245 18.72 2.84 21.67
CA THR A 245 18.29 2.61 20.28
C THR A 245 19.06 1.46 19.65
N LYS A 246 20.39 1.42 19.79
CA LYS A 246 21.20 0.32 19.26
C LYS A 246 20.81 -1.04 19.85
N GLN A 247 20.70 -1.15 21.18
CA GLN A 247 20.27 -2.40 21.83
C GLN A 247 18.89 -2.88 21.37
N MET A 248 17.96 -1.94 21.14
CA MET A 248 16.64 -2.25 20.60
C MET A 248 16.73 -2.77 19.15
N LEU A 249 17.57 -2.17 18.31
CA LEU A 249 17.81 -2.63 16.94
C LEU A 249 18.45 -4.02 16.91
N ASP A 250 19.47 -4.27 17.73
CA ASP A 250 20.12 -5.58 17.84
C ASP A 250 19.10 -6.65 18.25
N SER A 251 18.24 -6.35 19.23
CA SER A 251 17.17 -7.27 19.66
C SER A 251 16.11 -7.54 18.58
N ARG A 252 15.86 -6.58 17.69
CA ARG A 252 14.95 -6.75 16.54
C ARG A 252 15.60 -7.60 15.45
N SER A 253 16.85 -7.31 15.13
CA SER A 253 17.68 -8.07 14.18
C SER A 253 17.71 -9.55 14.56
N GLU A 254 18.00 -9.87 15.82
CA GLU A 254 18.02 -11.26 16.29
C GLU A 254 16.64 -11.94 16.25
N ARG A 255 15.55 -11.24 16.58
CA ARG A 255 14.20 -11.80 16.44
C ARG A 255 13.82 -12.04 14.98
N SER A 256 14.24 -11.17 14.08
CA SER A 256 14.03 -11.34 12.64
C SER A 256 14.80 -12.54 12.10
N LYS A 257 16.08 -12.71 12.47
CA LYS A 257 16.86 -13.92 12.11
C LYS A 257 16.20 -15.20 12.60
N ARG A 258 15.69 -15.21 13.84
CA ARG A 258 14.94 -16.35 14.38
C ARG A 258 13.67 -16.60 13.58
N GLU A 259 12.90 -15.55 13.25
CA GLU A 259 11.72 -15.72 12.39
C GLU A 259 12.11 -16.29 11.02
N LEU A 260 13.22 -15.89 10.42
CA LEU A 260 13.65 -16.43 9.13
C LEU A 260 14.15 -17.88 9.23
N ARG A 261 14.81 -18.26 10.34
CA ARG A 261 15.37 -19.61 10.58
C ARG A 261 14.37 -20.64 11.10
N ASP A 262 13.62 -20.28 12.14
CA ASP A 262 12.84 -21.21 12.95
C ASP A 262 11.47 -21.54 12.32
N ASN A 263 11.16 -20.98 11.15
CA ASN A 263 9.82 -21.00 10.55
C ASN A 263 9.48 -22.33 9.83
N ALA A 264 9.55 -23.44 10.56
CA ALA A 264 9.11 -24.77 10.12
C ALA A 264 7.62 -24.82 9.72
N GLU A 265 6.79 -23.87 10.16
CA GLU A 265 5.36 -23.78 9.86
C GLU A 265 5.05 -23.15 8.48
N ARG A 266 6.03 -22.56 7.80
CA ARG A 266 5.80 -21.81 6.55
C ARG A 266 6.22 -22.57 5.32
N GLN A 267 5.24 -22.78 4.46
CA GLN A 267 5.35 -23.66 3.32
C GLN A 267 5.99 -22.94 2.13
N ALA A 268 6.71 -23.71 1.33
CA ALA A 268 7.02 -23.33 -0.03
C ALA A 268 5.69 -23.07 -0.76
N VAL A 269 5.46 -21.83 -1.17
CA VAL A 269 4.28 -21.40 -1.91
C VAL A 269 4.70 -21.09 -3.33
N PHE A 270 3.84 -21.36 -4.31
CA PHE A 270 4.18 -21.15 -5.73
C PHE A 270 5.45 -21.92 -6.18
N GLY A 271 5.60 -23.15 -5.70
CA GLY A 271 6.81 -23.95 -5.91
C GLY A 271 7.87 -23.66 -4.86
N ARG A 272 9.15 -23.90 -5.19
CA ARG A 272 10.27 -23.74 -4.24
C ARG A 272 10.88 -22.32 -4.20
N GLN A 273 10.45 -21.45 -5.11
CA GLN A 273 11.01 -20.09 -5.27
C GLN A 273 10.45 -19.08 -4.27
N PHE A 274 9.24 -19.30 -3.74
CA PHE A 274 8.62 -18.40 -2.78
C PHE A 274 8.32 -19.14 -1.49
N GLN A 275 8.42 -18.42 -0.39
CA GLN A 275 8.08 -18.91 0.94
C GLN A 275 7.14 -17.92 1.61
N GLY A 276 6.15 -18.46 2.32
CA GLY A 276 5.15 -17.66 2.99
C GLY A 276 4.03 -18.52 3.54
N ARG A 277 2.79 -18.12 3.29
CA ARG A 277 1.62 -18.76 3.90
C ARG A 277 0.48 -18.96 2.91
N THR A 278 -0.36 -19.93 3.24
CA THR A 278 -1.66 -20.15 2.60
C THR A 278 -2.73 -20.01 3.67
N VAL A 279 -3.72 -19.17 3.42
CA VAL A 279 -4.89 -18.97 4.27
C VAL A 279 -6.12 -19.42 3.51
N SER A 280 -6.99 -20.16 4.19
CA SER A 280 -8.25 -20.64 3.65
C SER A 280 -9.38 -20.06 4.48
N LEU A 281 -10.24 -19.26 3.86
CA LEU A 281 -11.37 -18.62 4.50
C LEU A 281 -12.66 -19.23 3.98
N THR A 282 -13.49 -19.75 4.88
CA THR A 282 -14.87 -20.13 4.55
C THR A 282 -15.73 -18.86 4.59
N LEU A 283 -16.46 -18.60 3.53
CA LEU A 283 -17.36 -17.45 3.44
C LEU A 283 -18.60 -17.70 4.32
N PRO A 284 -19.07 -16.68 5.05
CA PRO A 284 -20.27 -16.82 5.89
C PRO A 284 -21.54 -17.05 5.06
N ARG A 285 -21.53 -16.66 3.78
CA ARG A 285 -22.56 -16.98 2.79
C ARG A 285 -21.91 -17.24 1.44
N GLY A 286 -22.53 -18.10 0.63
CA GLY A 286 -22.11 -18.27 -0.75
C GLY A 286 -22.25 -16.98 -1.55
N VAL A 287 -21.24 -16.62 -2.32
CA VAL A 287 -21.25 -15.46 -3.23
C VAL A 287 -21.22 -15.99 -4.65
N ARG A 288 -22.09 -15.47 -5.52
CA ARG A 288 -22.08 -15.84 -6.93
C ARG A 288 -20.99 -15.02 -7.63
N VAL A 289 -20.06 -15.72 -8.27
CA VAL A 289 -19.02 -15.10 -9.10
C VAL A 289 -19.10 -15.76 -10.46
N ASN A 290 -19.47 -14.98 -11.48
CA ASN A 290 -19.92 -15.48 -12.77
C ASN A 290 -21.10 -16.45 -12.57
N GLU A 291 -20.97 -17.71 -13.01
CA GLU A 291 -22.01 -18.73 -12.88
C GLU A 291 -21.80 -19.68 -11.69
N ARG A 292 -20.76 -19.47 -10.87
CA ARG A 292 -20.40 -20.38 -9.78
C ARG A 292 -20.73 -19.81 -8.41
N GLN A 293 -21.14 -20.69 -7.50
CA GLN A 293 -21.40 -20.35 -6.11
C GLN A 293 -20.13 -20.57 -5.29
N VAL A 294 -19.41 -19.50 -4.98
CA VAL A 294 -18.19 -19.54 -4.19
C VAL A 294 -18.54 -19.59 -2.71
N ARG A 295 -17.97 -20.54 -1.97
CA ARG A 295 -18.09 -20.62 -0.49
C ARG A 295 -16.76 -20.56 0.22
N ARG A 296 -15.65 -20.62 -0.51
CA ARG A 296 -14.32 -20.62 0.08
C ARG A 296 -13.37 -19.77 -0.74
N VAL A 297 -12.45 -19.10 -0.04
CA VAL A 297 -11.39 -18.30 -0.64
C VAL A 297 -10.06 -18.81 -0.12
N ILE A 298 -9.17 -19.19 -1.03
CA ILE A 298 -7.79 -19.55 -0.72
C ILE A 298 -6.89 -18.39 -1.12
N ILE A 299 -6.07 -17.94 -0.19
CA ILE A 299 -5.12 -16.84 -0.38
C ILE A 299 -3.72 -17.39 -0.14
N LYS A 300 -2.87 -17.35 -1.16
CA LYS A 300 -1.46 -17.73 -1.08
C LYS A 300 -0.61 -16.48 -1.19
N GLN A 301 0.33 -16.29 -0.28
CA GLN A 301 1.19 -15.11 -0.24
C GLN A 301 2.62 -15.55 0.04
N GLY A 302 3.55 -15.11 -0.79
CA GLY A 302 4.96 -15.53 -0.71
C GLY A 302 5.93 -14.43 -1.08
N VAL A 303 7.03 -14.38 -0.34
CA VAL A 303 8.21 -13.60 -0.68
C VAL A 303 9.24 -14.52 -1.31
N ASN A 304 10.00 -13.99 -2.27
CA ASN A 304 11.06 -14.73 -2.93
C ASN A 304 12.10 -15.22 -1.93
N ARG A 305 12.47 -16.48 -2.03
CA ARG A 305 13.38 -17.13 -1.10
C ARG A 305 14.76 -16.48 -1.08
N ASP A 306 15.27 -16.02 -2.21
CA ASP A 306 16.58 -15.36 -2.31
C ASP A 306 16.60 -14.06 -1.48
N ILE A 307 15.46 -13.38 -1.38
CA ILE A 307 15.29 -12.21 -0.51
C ILE A 307 15.38 -12.62 0.96
N LEU A 308 14.66 -13.67 1.35
CA LEU A 308 14.65 -14.15 2.73
C LEU A 308 16.04 -14.61 3.16
N GLU A 309 16.76 -15.33 2.30
CA GLU A 309 18.13 -15.76 2.54
C GLU A 309 19.08 -14.56 2.65
N ALA A 310 18.94 -13.55 1.79
CA ALA A 310 19.72 -12.31 1.88
C ALA A 310 19.46 -11.54 3.19
N LEU A 311 18.19 -11.46 3.62
CA LEU A 311 17.80 -10.81 4.88
C LEU A 311 18.26 -11.58 6.12
N GLU A 312 18.33 -12.91 6.04
CA GLU A 312 18.84 -13.74 7.14
C GLU A 312 20.36 -13.54 7.31
N GLN A 313 21.10 -13.53 6.19
CA GLN A 313 22.56 -13.38 6.20
C GLN A 313 22.97 -11.98 6.63
N ARG A 314 22.25 -10.95 6.17
CA ARG A 314 22.53 -9.55 6.47
C ARG A 314 21.22 -8.80 6.78
N PRO A 315 20.74 -8.89 8.03
CA PRO A 315 19.63 -8.06 8.47
C PRO A 315 20.02 -6.60 8.35
N ILE A 316 19.06 -5.77 7.97
CA ILE A 316 19.31 -4.36 7.66
C ILE A 316 19.41 -3.59 8.97
N GLU A 317 20.63 -3.30 9.41
CA GLU A 317 20.89 -2.69 10.71
C GLU A 317 21.04 -1.16 10.62
N GLU A 318 21.46 -0.63 9.47
CA GLU A 318 21.55 0.81 9.20
C GLU A 318 20.77 1.25 7.94
N PRO A 319 20.29 2.51 7.87
CA PRO A 319 19.66 3.07 6.67
C PRO A 319 20.50 2.84 5.40
N ALA A 320 21.80 3.17 5.43
CA ALA A 320 22.66 3.12 4.25
C ALA A 320 22.83 1.71 3.59
N GLU A 321 22.39 0.63 4.22
CA GLU A 321 22.62 -0.75 3.75
C GLU A 321 21.59 -1.26 2.72
N VAL A 322 20.38 -0.67 2.64
CA VAL A 322 19.37 -1.09 1.62
C VAL A 322 19.84 -0.74 0.21
N ARG A 323 20.57 0.36 0.06
CA ARG A 323 20.95 0.95 -1.23
C ARG A 323 21.74 -0.01 -2.13
N ASN A 324 22.41 -1.00 -1.52
CA ASN A 324 23.21 -2.02 -2.22
C ASN A 324 22.65 -3.44 -2.02
N SER A 325 21.43 -3.58 -1.49
CA SER A 325 20.86 -4.89 -1.24
C SER A 325 20.44 -5.57 -2.54
N SER A 326 20.79 -6.84 -2.70
CA SER A 326 20.42 -7.65 -3.86
C SER A 326 18.91 -7.79 -4.00
N TRP A 327 18.17 -7.77 -2.88
CA TRP A 327 16.72 -7.92 -2.90
C TRP A 327 15.98 -6.70 -3.43
N ALA A 328 16.52 -5.48 -3.27
CA ALA A 328 15.86 -4.27 -3.78
C ALA A 328 15.77 -4.25 -5.31
N GLN A 329 16.64 -4.99 -6.00
CA GLN A 329 16.62 -5.16 -7.46
C GLN A 329 15.52 -6.14 -7.92
N LEU A 330 15.00 -6.97 -7.02
CA LEU A 330 13.90 -7.89 -7.30
C LEU A 330 12.53 -7.23 -7.16
N ILE A 331 12.47 -6.05 -6.53
CA ILE A 331 11.29 -5.17 -6.60
C ILE A 331 11.19 -4.67 -8.04
N GLY A 332 9.99 -4.76 -8.59
CA GLY A 332 9.72 -4.40 -9.98
C GLY A 332 8.26 -4.00 -10.14
N ARG A 333 7.82 -3.86 -11.39
CA ARG A 333 6.46 -3.46 -11.72
C ARG A 333 5.43 -4.28 -10.93
N SER A 334 4.46 -3.57 -10.36
CA SER A 334 3.29 -4.17 -9.74
C SER A 334 2.27 -4.53 -10.83
N LEU A 335 1.92 -5.81 -10.93
CA LEU A 335 0.97 -6.34 -11.90
C LEU A 335 -0.14 -7.11 -11.18
N ILE A 336 -1.37 -6.94 -11.65
CA ILE A 336 -2.52 -7.72 -11.20
C ILE A 336 -3.17 -8.36 -12.42
N GLU A 337 -3.33 -9.67 -12.36
CA GLU A 337 -3.95 -10.51 -13.39
C GLU A 337 -5.14 -11.24 -12.79
N ASN A 338 -6.14 -11.56 -13.60
CA ASN A 338 -7.29 -12.35 -13.16
C ASN A 338 -7.81 -13.23 -14.29
N ASP A 339 -8.37 -14.38 -13.92
CA ASP A 339 -9.02 -15.34 -14.84
C ASP A 339 -10.46 -15.67 -14.38
N GLY A 340 -11.10 -14.72 -13.68
CA GLY A 340 -12.44 -14.84 -13.13
C GLY A 340 -12.46 -15.46 -11.74
N LEU A 341 -12.08 -16.73 -11.61
CA LEU A 341 -12.10 -17.44 -10.32
C LEU A 341 -10.78 -17.36 -9.56
N SER A 342 -9.72 -16.85 -10.18
CA SER A 342 -8.49 -16.51 -9.50
C SER A 342 -8.00 -15.11 -9.88
N ALA A 343 -7.24 -14.52 -8.98
CA ALA A 343 -6.52 -13.27 -9.20
C ALA A 343 -5.11 -13.39 -8.64
N ARG A 344 -4.12 -12.86 -9.37
CA ARG A 344 -2.71 -12.88 -9.00
C ARG A 344 -2.19 -11.46 -8.95
N MET A 345 -1.38 -11.18 -7.94
CA MET A 345 -0.63 -9.93 -7.82
C MET A 345 0.85 -10.27 -7.72
N HIS A 346 1.66 -9.56 -8.50
CA HIS A 346 3.11 -9.68 -8.52
C HIS A 346 3.73 -8.30 -8.28
N ILE A 347 4.80 -8.25 -7.50
CA ILE A 347 5.67 -7.06 -7.38
C ILE A 347 7.06 -7.49 -7.84
N GLY A 348 7.35 -7.26 -9.12
CA GLY A 348 8.54 -7.80 -9.77
C GLY A 348 8.71 -9.29 -9.49
N GLN A 349 9.90 -9.67 -9.03
CA GLN A 349 10.21 -11.01 -8.56
C GLN A 349 10.17 -11.13 -7.03
N ALA A 350 9.95 -10.04 -6.31
CA ALA A 350 10.06 -10.01 -4.85
C ALA A 350 8.87 -10.65 -4.13
N PHE A 351 7.66 -10.44 -4.65
CA PHE A 351 6.43 -10.87 -3.98
C PHE A 351 5.41 -11.40 -4.96
N ARG A 352 4.70 -12.44 -4.52
CA ARG A 352 3.55 -13.01 -5.21
C ARG A 352 2.40 -13.24 -4.23
N SER A 353 1.22 -12.81 -4.63
CA SER A 353 -0.04 -13.13 -3.98
C SER A 353 -0.98 -13.76 -5.01
N GLU A 354 -1.72 -14.78 -4.61
CA GLU A 354 -2.76 -15.42 -5.43
C GLU A 354 -3.98 -15.62 -4.58
N LEU A 355 -5.13 -15.28 -5.14
CA LEU A 355 -6.43 -15.55 -4.59
C LEU A 355 -7.16 -16.53 -5.51
N ILE A 356 -7.78 -17.55 -4.92
CA ILE A 356 -8.52 -18.59 -5.61
C ILE A 356 -9.89 -18.70 -4.94
N LEU A 357 -10.94 -18.67 -5.76
CA LEU A 357 -12.32 -18.83 -5.35
C LEU A 357 -12.75 -20.29 -5.57
N GLU A 358 -13.24 -20.93 -4.52
CA GLU A 358 -13.70 -22.33 -4.51
C GLU A 358 -15.18 -22.43 -4.06
N GLU A 359 -15.87 -23.46 -4.55
CA GLU A 359 -17.30 -23.72 -4.29
C GLU A 359 -17.63 -24.27 -2.89
#